data_AF-A0AAN4WNQ3-F1
#
_entry.id   AF-A0AAN4WNQ3-F1
#
_cell.length_a   1.000
_cell.length_b   1.000
_cell.length_c   1.000
_cell.angle_alpha   90.00
_cell.angle_beta   90.00
_cell.angle_gamma   90.00
#
_symmetry.space_group_name_H-M   'P 1'
#
loop_
_entity.id
_entity.type
_entity.pdbx_description
1 polymer ?
#
loop_
_entity_poly.entity_id
_entity_poly.type
_entity_poly.pdbx_seq_one_letter_code
_entity_poly.pdbx_strand_id
1 'polypeptide(L)'
;MVVAIAKDNYLTPQHAFADNTDIPAMSPPRYGQDITSGCRFRAPRGQSVGDSPSDLAPKMLKLLGIFAAGDKTGMARRLFDDFLNTRRTAVEYFDDERLNTAVGNHPNVNSFCNAVVSAPNSPNRTTGQVRLHQSLKNAQWDIKKLHMPTNLGVPALNLGSKVFSTRDFNNGLGLMINGVQYVYVIATHYHYDSNAKKYWLTLNFVFYDIFGLDDDDLREYGAASDSIIASPASVGITAWWQLQHQFGYFPLVTRAATVKEYEIAAE
;
A
#
# COMPACT_ATOMS: atom_id res chain seq x y z
N MET A 1 19.07 6.89 5.04
CA MET A 1 19.20 7.50 3.69
C MET A 1 18.31 6.74 2.72
N VAL A 2 17.51 7.41 1.88
CA VAL A 2 16.73 6.73 0.83
C VAL A 2 17.69 6.22 -0.24
N VAL A 3 17.64 4.92 -0.52
CA VAL A 3 18.51 4.24 -1.50
C VAL A 3 17.75 3.68 -2.69
N ALA A 4 16.43 3.59 -2.60
CA ALA A 4 15.56 3.19 -3.71
C ALA A 4 14.15 3.73 -3.48
N ILE A 5 13.45 3.97 -4.58
CA ILE A 5 12.03 4.31 -4.60
C ILE A 5 11.36 3.42 -5.65
N ALA A 6 10.26 2.79 -5.26
CA ALA A 6 9.41 2.03 -6.15
C ALA A 6 8.04 2.69 -6.26
N LYS A 7 7.47 2.69 -7.45
CA LYS A 7 6.17 3.32 -7.74
C LYS A 7 5.39 2.38 -8.63
N ASP A 8 4.07 2.35 -8.43
CA ASP A 8 3.21 1.76 -9.43
C ASP A 8 3.25 2.61 -10.72
N ASN A 9 3.26 1.92 -11.86
CA ASN A 9 3.33 2.53 -13.19
C ASN A 9 1.96 2.67 -13.85
N TYR A 10 0.92 2.04 -13.29
CA TYR A 10 -0.44 2.09 -13.85
C TYR A 10 -1.17 3.40 -13.51
N LEU A 11 -0.82 4.02 -12.39
CA LEU A 11 -1.44 5.26 -11.95
C LEU A 11 -0.76 6.46 -12.61
N THR A 12 -1.55 7.49 -12.94
CA THR A 12 -1.03 8.83 -13.28
C THR A 12 -1.21 9.75 -12.07
N PRO A 13 -0.39 9.61 -11.02
CA PRO A 13 -0.66 10.27 -9.75
C PRO A 13 -0.42 11.78 -9.84
N GLN A 14 -1.41 12.55 -9.40
CA GLN A 14 -1.38 14.01 -9.44
C GLN A 14 -1.26 14.64 -8.05
N HIS A 15 -1.72 13.95 -7.02
CA HIS A 15 -1.86 14.50 -5.67
C HIS A 15 -0.69 14.08 -4.80
N ALA A 16 0.19 15.01 -4.44
CA ALA A 16 1.27 14.75 -3.50
C ALA A 16 0.75 14.74 -2.06
N PHE A 17 1.15 13.76 -1.27
CA PHE A 17 0.89 13.72 0.17
C PHE A 17 2.17 13.30 0.88
N ALA A 18 2.77 14.24 1.61
CA ALA A 18 4.12 14.08 2.14
C ALA A 18 4.12 13.28 3.44
N ASP A 19 5.05 12.33 3.53
CA ASP A 19 5.40 11.68 4.78
C ASP A 19 6.52 12.48 5.46
N ASN A 20 6.19 13.11 6.58
CA ASN A 20 7.14 13.92 7.36
C ASN A 20 7.76 13.15 8.54
N THR A 21 7.38 11.89 8.78
CA THR A 21 7.92 11.10 9.90
C THR A 21 9.11 10.26 9.47
N ASP A 22 9.01 9.57 8.33
CA ASP A 22 9.94 8.48 8.00
C ASP A 22 10.80 8.73 6.76
N ILE A 23 10.54 9.78 5.98
CA ILE A 23 11.19 9.99 4.68
C ILE A 23 11.77 11.40 4.57
N PRO A 24 13.05 11.56 4.16
CA PRO A 24 13.59 12.88 3.85
C PRO A 24 12.80 13.53 2.71
N ALA A 25 12.44 14.81 2.88
CA ALA A 25 11.47 15.60 2.09
C ALA A 25 11.75 15.79 0.58
N MET A 26 12.50 14.90 -0.08
CA MET A 26 13.01 15.12 -1.44
C MET A 26 12.04 14.70 -2.56
N SER A 27 11.07 13.84 -2.28
CA SER A 27 9.99 13.53 -3.23
C SER A 27 8.84 12.92 -2.43
N PRO A 28 7.72 13.62 -2.19
CA PRO A 28 6.56 13.01 -1.56
C PRO A 28 5.95 11.93 -2.47
N PRO A 29 5.34 10.87 -1.91
CA PRO A 29 4.53 9.97 -2.71
C PRO A 29 3.37 10.74 -3.33
N ARG A 30 2.95 10.30 -4.51
CA ARG A 30 1.85 10.91 -5.25
C ARG A 30 0.81 9.83 -5.51
N TYR A 31 -0.45 10.22 -5.43
CA TYR A 31 -1.61 9.34 -5.47
C TYR A 31 -2.61 9.80 -6.55
N GLY A 32 -3.54 8.89 -6.88
CA GLY A 32 -4.61 9.09 -7.84
C GLY A 32 -5.76 9.93 -7.28
N GLN A 33 -6.94 9.77 -7.85
CA GLN A 33 -8.17 10.43 -7.37
C GLN A 33 -8.66 9.82 -6.04
N ASP A 34 -8.31 8.57 -5.77
CA ASP A 34 -8.60 7.81 -4.56
C ASP A 34 -8.25 8.54 -3.25
N ILE A 35 -7.29 9.47 -3.26
CA ILE A 35 -6.94 10.31 -2.10
C ILE A 35 -7.87 11.53 -1.88
N THR A 36 -8.78 11.81 -2.80
CA THR A 36 -9.67 12.99 -2.73
C THR A 36 -10.98 12.69 -2.00
N SER A 37 -11.62 13.70 -1.43
CA SER A 37 -12.92 13.58 -0.77
C SER A 37 -13.83 14.77 -1.10
N GLY A 38 -15.15 14.60 -0.97
CA GLY A 38 -16.14 15.68 -1.13
C GLY A 38 -16.20 16.29 -2.53
N CYS A 39 -15.64 15.64 -3.56
CA CYS A 39 -15.46 16.21 -4.89
C CYS A 39 -16.59 15.85 -5.88
N ARG A 40 -17.59 15.05 -5.46
CA ARG A 40 -18.68 14.58 -6.34
C ARG A 40 -20.05 14.76 -5.70
N PHE A 41 -20.99 15.24 -6.50
CA PHE A 41 -22.40 15.33 -6.09
C PHE A 41 -23.16 14.01 -6.27
N ARG A 42 -22.76 13.16 -7.21
CA ARG A 42 -23.40 11.88 -7.54
C ARG A 42 -22.37 10.86 -7.99
N ALA A 43 -22.65 9.58 -7.74
CA ALA A 43 -21.88 8.48 -8.29
C ALA A 43 -21.91 8.48 -9.83
N PRO A 44 -20.87 7.95 -10.49
CA PRO A 44 -20.95 7.54 -11.89
C PRO A 44 -22.25 6.78 -12.17
N ARG A 45 -22.94 7.16 -13.25
CA ARG A 45 -24.26 6.59 -13.65
C ARG A 45 -25.41 6.82 -12.65
N GLY A 46 -25.23 7.67 -11.64
CA GLY A 46 -26.29 8.05 -10.69
C GLY A 46 -26.64 6.98 -9.67
N GLN A 47 -25.75 6.02 -9.44
CA GLN A 47 -25.94 4.95 -8.45
C GLN A 47 -26.00 5.52 -7.02
N SER A 48 -26.88 4.98 -6.19
CA SER A 48 -26.95 5.29 -4.76
C SER A 48 -27.41 4.06 -4.01
N VAL A 49 -26.84 3.85 -2.83
CA VAL A 49 -27.23 2.82 -1.88
C VAL A 49 -27.54 3.45 -0.52
N GLY A 50 -27.88 4.73 -0.48
CA GLY A 50 -28.26 5.43 0.76
C GLY A 50 -28.03 6.94 0.65
N ASP A 51 -28.73 7.68 1.52
CA ASP A 51 -28.79 9.14 1.45
C ASP A 51 -28.23 9.82 2.71
N SER A 52 -27.65 9.06 3.65
CA SER A 52 -27.04 9.62 4.87
C SER A 52 -25.85 8.79 5.35
N PRO A 53 -24.87 9.40 6.04
CA PRO A 53 -23.75 8.63 6.59
C PRO A 53 -24.18 7.53 7.57
N SER A 54 -25.26 7.73 8.32
CA SER A 54 -25.81 6.72 9.24
C SER A 54 -26.38 5.49 8.53
N ASP A 55 -26.85 5.63 7.29
CA ASP A 55 -27.32 4.50 6.47
C ASP A 55 -26.14 3.84 5.72
N LEU A 56 -25.18 4.63 5.26
CA LEU A 56 -24.05 4.17 4.46
C LEU A 56 -22.97 3.46 5.30
N ALA A 57 -22.65 3.95 6.49
CA ALA A 57 -21.57 3.39 7.32
C ALA A 57 -21.81 1.91 7.67
N PRO A 58 -23.01 1.47 8.11
CA PRO A 58 -23.29 0.06 8.31
C PRO A 58 -23.14 -0.80 7.04
N LYS A 59 -23.44 -0.25 5.86
CA LYS A 59 -23.30 -0.96 4.57
C LYS A 59 -21.83 -1.14 4.21
N MET A 60 -21.01 -0.09 4.38
CA MET A 60 -19.56 -0.18 4.23
C MET A 60 -18.96 -1.19 5.22
N LEU A 61 -19.36 -1.17 6.49
CA LEU A 61 -18.82 -2.09 7.51
C LEU A 61 -19.09 -3.57 7.23
N LYS A 62 -20.09 -3.92 6.40
CA LYS A 62 -20.28 -5.31 5.94
C LYS A 62 -19.09 -5.84 5.14
N LEU A 63 -18.29 -4.97 4.51
CA LEU A 63 -17.06 -5.36 3.82
C LEU A 63 -16.07 -6.05 4.76
N LEU A 64 -16.06 -5.73 6.05
CA LEU A 64 -15.22 -6.43 7.03
C LEU A 64 -15.61 -7.92 7.14
N GLY A 65 -16.91 -8.22 7.18
CA GLY A 65 -17.40 -9.60 7.19
C GLY A 65 -17.17 -10.35 5.87
N ILE A 66 -16.87 -9.65 4.79
CA ILE A 66 -16.63 -10.23 3.46
C ILE A 66 -15.14 -10.42 3.22
N PHE A 67 -14.32 -9.38 3.45
CA PHE A 67 -12.91 -9.35 3.06
C PHE A 67 -11.92 -9.41 4.24
N ALA A 68 -12.43 -9.35 5.47
CA ALA A 68 -11.64 -9.36 6.69
C ALA A 68 -12.20 -10.32 7.75
N ALA A 69 -13.02 -11.31 7.37
CA ALA A 69 -13.64 -12.24 8.32
C ALA A 69 -12.63 -13.08 9.12
N GLY A 70 -11.45 -13.32 8.53
CA GLY A 70 -10.32 -13.98 9.15
C GLY A 70 -9.33 -13.04 9.84
N ASP A 71 -9.55 -11.72 9.87
CA ASP A 71 -8.72 -10.79 10.63
C ASP A 71 -8.95 -10.95 12.14
N LYS A 72 -8.07 -11.71 12.78
CA LYS A 72 -8.10 -11.94 14.23
C LYS A 72 -7.49 -10.80 15.04
N THR A 73 -6.84 -9.86 14.38
CA THR A 73 -6.10 -8.75 15.03
C THR A 73 -6.92 -7.47 15.10
N GLY A 74 -7.96 -7.37 14.28
CA GLY A 74 -8.83 -6.20 14.16
C GLY A 74 -8.17 -5.01 13.44
N MET A 75 -7.07 -5.22 12.72
CA MET A 75 -6.38 -4.15 11.96
C MET A 75 -7.28 -3.55 10.87
N ALA A 76 -8.03 -4.39 10.15
CA ALA A 76 -8.96 -3.89 9.14
C ALA A 76 -10.12 -3.12 9.78
N ARG A 77 -10.60 -3.60 10.94
CA ARG A 77 -11.66 -2.91 11.69
C ARG A 77 -11.22 -1.52 12.13
N ARG A 78 -9.99 -1.38 12.68
CA ARG A 78 -9.44 -0.08 13.09
C ARG A 78 -9.33 0.89 11.91
N LEU A 79 -8.86 0.42 10.75
CA LEU A 79 -8.82 1.25 9.54
C LEU A 79 -10.20 1.78 9.14
N PHE A 80 -11.23 0.93 9.19
CA PHE A 80 -12.61 1.33 8.91
C PHE A 80 -13.16 2.32 9.94
N ASP A 81 -12.88 2.10 11.23
CA ASP A 81 -13.30 3.01 12.30
C ASP A 81 -12.62 4.39 12.14
N ASP A 82 -11.34 4.42 11.78
CA ASP A 82 -10.59 5.66 11.53
C ASP A 82 -11.08 6.39 10.27
N PHE A 83 -11.42 5.65 9.21
CA PHE A 83 -12.05 6.26 8.03
C PHE A 83 -13.40 6.89 8.38
N LEU A 84 -14.22 6.21 9.19
CA LEU A 84 -15.55 6.68 9.60
C LEU A 84 -15.51 7.75 10.71
N ASN A 85 -14.33 8.11 11.22
CA ASN A 85 -14.18 9.12 12.24
C ASN A 85 -14.42 10.53 11.70
N THR A 86 -15.60 11.08 11.99
CA THR A 86 -16.03 12.42 11.54
C THR A 86 -15.25 13.58 12.15
N ARG A 87 -14.35 13.33 13.12
CA ARG A 87 -13.48 14.38 13.67
C ARG A 87 -12.28 14.68 12.79
N ARG A 88 -11.96 13.81 11.83
CA ARG A 88 -10.86 14.02 10.89
C ARG A 88 -11.23 15.10 9.88
N THR A 89 -10.31 16.03 9.66
CA THR A 89 -10.50 17.20 8.78
C THR A 89 -9.60 17.18 7.56
N ALA A 90 -8.75 16.16 7.43
CA ALA A 90 -7.82 15.98 6.32
C ALA A 90 -7.47 14.50 6.12
N VAL A 91 -6.82 14.21 4.99
CA VAL A 91 -6.15 12.92 4.76
C VAL A 91 -5.03 12.75 5.77
N GLU A 92 -4.92 11.56 6.32
CA GLU A 92 -3.94 11.20 7.35
C GLU A 92 -3.34 9.82 7.02
N TYR A 93 -2.20 9.51 7.63
CA TYR A 93 -1.65 8.16 7.59
C TYR A 93 -2.37 7.26 8.59
N PHE A 94 -2.65 6.01 8.17
CA PHE A 94 -3.03 4.94 9.06
C PHE A 94 -1.82 4.05 9.32
N ASP A 95 -1.36 4.04 10.57
CA ASP A 95 -0.28 3.21 11.07
C ASP A 95 -0.80 2.15 12.02
N ASP A 96 -0.40 0.90 11.81
CA ASP A 96 -0.81 -0.20 12.66
C ASP A 96 0.29 -1.26 12.78
N GLU A 97 0.68 -1.62 13.99
CA GLU A 97 1.73 -2.62 14.23
C GLU A 97 1.36 -4.01 13.70
N ARG A 98 0.08 -4.35 13.69
CA ARG A 98 -0.41 -5.64 13.17
C ARG A 98 -0.37 -5.63 11.65
N LEU A 99 -0.65 -4.48 11.02
CA LEU A 99 -0.42 -4.29 9.59
C LEU A 99 1.07 -4.43 9.24
N ASN A 100 1.97 -3.76 9.98
CA ASN A 100 3.43 -3.91 9.80
C ASN A 100 3.88 -5.37 9.88
N THR A 101 3.36 -6.09 10.88
CA THR A 101 3.65 -7.52 11.07
C THR A 101 3.13 -8.37 9.90
N ALA A 102 1.88 -8.14 9.46
CA ALA A 102 1.27 -8.89 8.37
C ALA A 102 1.99 -8.65 7.04
N VAL A 103 2.27 -7.39 6.70
CA VAL A 103 3.02 -6.98 5.50
C VAL A 103 4.45 -7.53 5.54
N GLY A 104 5.16 -7.39 6.66
CA GLY A 104 6.54 -7.85 6.82
C GLY A 104 6.72 -9.37 6.69
N ASN A 105 5.66 -10.14 6.96
CA ASN A 105 5.63 -11.60 6.81
C ASN A 105 5.07 -12.05 5.45
N HIS A 106 4.56 -11.14 4.63
CA HIS A 106 3.88 -11.48 3.39
C HIS A 106 4.86 -12.03 2.32
N PRO A 107 4.58 -13.16 1.64
CA PRO A 107 5.51 -13.76 0.68
C PRO A 107 5.90 -12.85 -0.49
N ASN A 108 4.96 -12.07 -1.03
CA ASN A 108 5.26 -11.15 -2.14
C ASN A 108 6.12 -9.98 -1.67
N VAL A 109 5.93 -9.52 -0.43
CA VAL A 109 6.75 -8.45 0.17
C VAL A 109 8.17 -8.96 0.42
N ASN A 110 8.31 -10.14 1.03
CA ASN A 110 9.60 -10.78 1.22
C ASN A 110 10.33 -10.99 -0.12
N SER A 111 9.60 -11.42 -1.15
CA SER A 111 10.17 -11.61 -2.49
C SER A 111 10.63 -10.30 -3.11
N PHE A 112 9.81 -9.26 -2.98
CA PHE A 112 10.13 -7.90 -3.42
C PHE A 112 11.37 -7.34 -2.71
N CYS A 113 11.45 -7.39 -1.38
CA CYS A 113 12.61 -6.91 -0.62
C CYS A 113 13.92 -7.57 -1.10
N ASN A 114 13.88 -8.89 -1.33
CA ASN A 114 15.01 -9.66 -1.84
C ASN A 114 15.38 -9.30 -3.29
N ALA A 115 14.39 -8.97 -4.13
CA ALA A 115 14.58 -8.52 -5.50
C ALA A 115 15.13 -7.09 -5.61
N VAL A 116 14.72 -6.19 -4.71
CA VAL A 116 15.28 -4.82 -4.62
C VAL A 116 16.78 -4.86 -4.33
N VAL A 117 17.22 -5.79 -3.48
CA VAL A 117 18.65 -5.99 -3.21
C VAL A 117 19.32 -6.71 -4.37
N SER A 118 18.73 -7.82 -4.83
CA SER A 118 19.25 -8.74 -5.87
C SER A 118 20.73 -9.08 -5.70
N ALA A 119 21.10 -9.42 -4.46
CA ALA A 119 22.41 -9.97 -4.12
C ALA A 119 22.71 -11.28 -4.87
N PRO A 120 23.99 -11.66 -5.04
CA PRO A 120 24.39 -12.91 -5.71
C PRO A 120 23.72 -14.16 -5.15
N ASN A 121 23.49 -14.20 -3.83
CA ASN A 121 22.87 -15.30 -3.09
C ASN A 121 21.39 -15.04 -2.73
N SER A 122 20.77 -13.99 -3.29
CA SER A 122 19.35 -13.71 -3.05
C SER A 122 18.48 -14.78 -3.72
N PRO A 123 17.43 -15.29 -3.06
CA PRO A 123 16.51 -16.25 -3.67
C PRO A 123 15.73 -15.65 -4.84
N ASN A 124 15.61 -14.32 -4.93
CA ASN A 124 14.83 -13.62 -5.95
C ASN A 124 15.69 -12.62 -6.71
N ARG A 125 16.50 -13.10 -7.66
CA ARG A 125 17.35 -12.24 -8.51
C ARG A 125 16.59 -11.73 -9.71
N THR A 126 16.79 -10.45 -10.06
CA THR A 126 16.24 -9.86 -11.28
C THR A 126 17.33 -9.75 -12.34
N THR A 127 17.42 -10.75 -13.20
CA THR A 127 18.42 -10.81 -14.28
C THR A 127 18.23 -9.65 -15.27
N GLY A 128 19.34 -9.01 -15.66
CA GLY A 128 19.33 -7.92 -16.65
C GLY A 128 18.90 -6.55 -16.11
N GLN A 129 18.62 -6.44 -14.81
CA GLN A 129 18.24 -5.18 -14.17
C GLN A 129 19.28 -4.74 -13.12
N VAL A 130 19.53 -3.43 -13.05
CA VAL A 130 20.37 -2.84 -12.00
C VAL A 130 19.54 -2.70 -10.73
N ARG A 131 20.01 -3.32 -9.66
CA ARG A 131 19.42 -3.29 -8.31
C ARG A 131 20.43 -2.74 -7.30
N LEU A 132 20.10 -2.73 -6.01
CA LEU A 132 20.96 -2.12 -5.00
C LEU A 132 22.37 -2.73 -4.99
N HIS A 133 22.50 -4.05 -5.11
CA HIS A 133 23.81 -4.69 -5.13
C HIS A 133 24.68 -4.19 -6.31
N GLN A 134 24.14 -4.17 -7.53
CA GLN A 134 24.88 -3.68 -8.71
C GLN A 134 25.16 -2.17 -8.59
N SER A 135 24.24 -1.40 -8.04
CA SER A 135 24.42 0.04 -7.85
C SER A 135 25.50 0.36 -6.83
N LEU A 136 25.56 -0.39 -5.72
CA LEU A 136 26.65 -0.31 -4.75
C LEU A 136 27.98 -0.72 -5.38
N LYS A 137 28.02 -1.82 -6.14
CA LYS A 137 29.23 -2.27 -6.84
C LYS A 137 29.76 -1.19 -7.80
N ASN A 138 28.88 -0.58 -8.59
CA ASN A 138 29.23 0.52 -9.50
C ASN A 138 29.72 1.77 -8.75
N ALA A 139 29.18 2.02 -7.56
CA ALA A 139 29.61 3.08 -6.66
C ALA A 139 30.86 2.72 -5.84
N GLN A 140 31.55 1.61 -6.17
CA GLN A 140 32.72 1.10 -5.44
C GLN A 140 32.45 0.89 -3.94
N TRP A 141 31.23 0.45 -3.61
CA TRP A 141 30.75 0.22 -2.24
C TRP A 141 30.67 1.49 -1.37
N ASP A 142 30.67 2.67 -1.98
CA ASP A 142 30.37 3.92 -1.30
C ASP A 142 28.87 4.23 -1.44
N ILE A 143 28.10 3.96 -0.40
CA ILE A 143 26.65 4.18 -0.40
C ILE A 143 26.27 5.66 -0.66
N LYS A 144 27.16 6.63 -0.36
CA LYS A 144 26.90 8.05 -0.63
C LYS A 144 27.01 8.41 -2.11
N LYS A 145 27.66 7.56 -2.90
CA LYS A 145 27.78 7.68 -4.37
C LYS A 145 26.79 6.76 -5.11
N LEU A 146 25.87 6.12 -4.37
CA LEU A 146 24.89 5.22 -4.95
C LEU A 146 23.92 6.00 -5.86
N HIS A 147 23.78 5.51 -7.09
CA HIS A 147 22.68 5.89 -7.96
C HIS A 147 21.47 5.02 -7.66
N MET A 148 20.34 5.63 -7.32
CA MET A 148 19.13 4.87 -6.94
C MET A 148 18.66 3.98 -8.10
N PRO A 149 18.43 2.68 -7.86
CA PRO A 149 17.81 1.81 -8.86
C PRO A 149 16.44 2.32 -9.30
N THR A 150 16.11 2.11 -10.57
CA THR A 150 14.80 2.40 -11.14
C THR A 150 14.08 1.10 -11.55
N ASN A 151 12.82 1.21 -11.96
CA ASN A 151 12.03 0.09 -12.49
C ASN A 151 11.99 -1.12 -11.53
N LEU A 152 11.76 -0.85 -10.24
CA LEU A 152 11.66 -1.88 -9.21
C LEU A 152 10.32 -2.65 -9.28
N GLY A 153 9.28 -2.02 -9.84
CA GLY A 153 7.90 -2.50 -9.68
C GLY A 153 7.44 -2.37 -8.23
N VAL A 154 6.22 -2.79 -7.93
CA VAL A 154 5.65 -2.77 -6.57
C VAL A 154 5.04 -4.14 -6.25
N PRO A 155 5.08 -4.60 -4.98
CA PRO A 155 4.43 -5.85 -4.61
C PRO A 155 2.92 -5.66 -4.53
N ALA A 156 2.18 -6.73 -4.80
CA ALA A 156 0.75 -6.81 -4.51
C ALA A 156 0.49 -7.76 -3.34
N LEU A 157 -0.43 -7.39 -2.45
CA LEU A 157 -0.93 -8.20 -1.33
C LEU A 157 -2.34 -8.69 -1.67
N ASN A 158 -2.38 -9.56 -2.69
CA ASN A 158 -3.59 -10.05 -3.33
C ASN A 158 -3.59 -11.58 -3.52
N LEU A 159 -2.86 -12.31 -2.68
CA LEU A 159 -2.89 -13.76 -2.67
C LEU A 159 -4.28 -14.25 -2.26
N GLY A 160 -4.78 -15.26 -2.96
CA GLY A 160 -6.08 -15.88 -2.69
C GLY A 160 -7.11 -15.53 -3.74
N SER A 161 -8.38 -15.69 -3.38
CA SER A 161 -9.53 -15.41 -4.24
C SER A 161 -10.40 -14.35 -3.59
N LYS A 162 -10.65 -13.27 -4.34
CA LYS A 162 -11.62 -12.23 -3.97
C LYS A 162 -13.05 -12.79 -3.89
N VAL A 163 -13.41 -13.70 -4.78
CA VAL A 163 -14.77 -14.29 -4.86
C VAL A 163 -15.06 -15.21 -3.68
N PHE A 164 -14.04 -15.94 -3.21
CA PHE A 164 -14.17 -16.89 -2.10
C PHE A 164 -13.62 -16.33 -0.78
N SER A 165 -13.22 -15.06 -0.75
CA SER A 165 -12.63 -14.39 0.41
C SER A 165 -11.57 -15.24 1.11
N THR A 166 -10.49 -15.58 0.39
CA THR A 166 -9.40 -16.40 0.94
C THR A 166 -8.10 -15.61 1.07
N ARG A 167 -7.24 -16.02 2.01
CA ARG A 167 -5.92 -15.43 2.28
C ARG A 167 -5.97 -13.92 2.50
N ASP A 168 -5.43 -13.11 1.59
CA ASP A 168 -5.35 -11.65 1.76
C ASP A 168 -6.73 -11.00 1.69
N PHE A 169 -7.66 -11.62 0.96
CA PHE A 169 -9.08 -11.25 0.93
C PHE A 169 -9.87 -11.85 2.10
N ASN A 170 -9.23 -12.52 3.05
CA ASN A 170 -9.86 -12.98 4.29
C ASN A 170 -9.28 -12.28 5.51
N ASN A 171 -8.00 -11.96 5.50
CA ASN A 171 -7.30 -11.32 6.62
C ASN A 171 -7.36 -9.79 6.58
N GLY A 172 -8.03 -9.20 5.58
CA GLY A 172 -8.20 -7.76 5.41
C GLY A 172 -7.12 -7.06 4.56
N LEU A 173 -5.99 -7.69 4.24
CA LEU A 173 -4.92 -7.05 3.47
C LEU A 173 -5.38 -6.60 2.08
N GLY A 174 -6.26 -7.36 1.44
CA GLY A 174 -6.86 -7.00 0.15
C GLY A 174 -7.79 -5.79 0.18
N LEU A 175 -8.14 -5.27 1.36
CA LEU A 175 -8.81 -3.97 1.53
C LEU A 175 -7.85 -2.86 1.96
N MET A 176 -6.84 -3.21 2.76
CA MET A 176 -5.97 -2.22 3.41
C MET A 176 -4.82 -1.75 2.50
N ILE A 177 -4.20 -2.68 1.76
CA ILE A 177 -2.94 -2.44 1.04
C ILE A 177 -2.78 -3.40 -0.15
N ASN A 178 -3.85 -3.58 -0.93
CA ASN A 178 -3.95 -4.60 -1.98
C ASN A 178 -2.88 -4.43 -3.07
N GLY A 179 -2.82 -3.24 -3.67
CA GLY A 179 -1.86 -2.89 -4.71
C GLY A 179 -1.00 -1.75 -4.22
N VAL A 180 0.20 -2.05 -3.70
CA VAL A 180 1.07 -1.01 -3.16
C VAL A 180 1.37 0.04 -4.24
N GLN A 181 1.00 1.29 -4.00
CA GLN A 181 1.23 2.37 -4.97
C GLN A 181 2.64 2.93 -4.89
N TYR A 182 3.26 2.86 -3.71
CA TYR A 182 4.57 3.47 -3.47
C TYR A 182 5.38 2.71 -2.43
N VAL A 183 6.70 2.61 -2.63
CA VAL A 183 7.64 2.07 -1.65
C VAL A 183 8.87 2.95 -1.53
N TYR A 184 9.27 3.26 -0.30
CA TYR A 184 10.59 3.80 0.00
C TYR A 184 11.47 2.74 0.62
N VAL A 185 12.73 2.70 0.17
CA VAL A 185 13.75 1.80 0.70
C VAL A 185 14.83 2.64 1.34
N ILE A 186 14.94 2.55 2.66
CA ILE A 186 15.78 3.42 3.47
C ILE A 186 16.87 2.59 4.11
N ALA A 187 18.13 2.87 3.77
CA ALA A 187 19.26 2.32 4.49
C ALA A 187 19.41 3.04 5.84
N THR A 188 19.24 2.28 6.92
CA THR A 188 19.43 2.74 8.30
C THR A 188 20.82 2.36 8.83
N HIS A 189 21.39 1.28 8.31
CA HIS A 189 22.77 0.87 8.57
C HIS A 189 23.43 0.37 7.28
N TYR A 190 24.71 0.72 7.11
CA TYR A 190 25.55 0.23 6.01
C TYR A 190 27.01 0.12 6.45
N HIS A 191 27.63 -1.00 6.15
CA HIS A 191 29.06 -1.20 6.35
C HIS A 191 29.62 -2.06 5.21
N TYR A 192 30.79 -1.71 4.68
CA TYR A 192 31.54 -2.52 3.73
C TYR A 192 32.93 -2.83 4.28
N ASP A 193 33.32 -4.09 4.19
CA ASP A 193 34.65 -4.58 4.52
C ASP A 193 35.34 -5.09 3.24
N SER A 194 36.38 -4.37 2.81
CA SER A 194 37.16 -4.70 1.63
C SER A 194 38.06 -5.93 1.80
N ASN A 195 38.40 -6.29 3.05
CA ASN A 195 39.21 -7.46 3.36
C ASN A 195 38.35 -8.71 3.35
N ALA A 196 37.19 -8.67 4.00
CA ALA A 196 36.23 -9.77 4.02
C ALA A 196 35.43 -9.92 2.71
N LYS A 197 35.49 -8.92 1.81
CA LYS A 197 34.68 -8.85 0.58
C LYS A 197 33.19 -8.97 0.87
N LYS A 198 32.73 -8.30 1.91
CA LYS A 198 31.33 -8.34 2.38
C LYS A 198 30.81 -6.95 2.68
N TYR A 199 29.49 -6.80 2.60
CA TYR A 199 28.81 -5.65 3.15
C TYR A 199 27.56 -6.08 3.94
N TRP A 200 27.21 -5.23 4.90
CA TRP A 200 26.04 -5.35 5.74
C TRP A 200 25.12 -4.18 5.48
N LEU A 201 23.82 -4.46 5.45
CA LEU A 201 22.81 -3.48 5.13
C LEU A 201 21.56 -3.74 5.98
N THR A 202 21.10 -2.72 6.70
CA THR A 202 19.78 -2.71 7.31
C THR A 202 18.90 -1.78 6.50
N LEU A 203 17.82 -2.33 5.93
CA LEU A 203 16.86 -1.62 5.11
C LEU A 203 15.50 -1.54 5.82
N ASN A 204 14.97 -0.34 5.99
CA ASN A 204 13.56 -0.12 6.28
C ASN A 204 12.81 0.06 4.96
N PHE A 205 11.85 -0.82 4.69
CA PHE A 205 10.93 -0.71 3.55
C PHE A 205 9.61 -0.16 4.05
N VAL A 206 9.18 0.97 3.50
CA VAL A 206 7.90 1.60 3.85
C VAL A 206 6.98 1.59 2.64
N PHE A 207 5.86 0.89 2.76
CA PHE A 207 4.86 0.64 1.72
C PHE A 207 3.65 1.54 1.94
N TYR A 208 3.11 2.07 0.85
CA TYR A 208 1.97 2.98 0.85
C TYR A 208 0.90 2.53 -0.11
N ASP A 209 -0.34 2.61 0.33
CA ASP A 209 -1.53 2.48 -0.51
C ASP A 209 -2.62 3.42 0.02
N ILE A 210 -3.66 3.67 -0.77
CA ILE A 210 -4.79 4.52 -0.39
C ILE A 210 -5.95 3.64 0.03
N PHE A 211 -6.38 3.80 1.28
CA PHE A 211 -7.71 3.40 1.69
C PHE A 211 -8.71 4.49 1.29
N GLY A 212 -9.03 4.46 0.00
CA GLY A 212 -10.01 5.29 -0.67
C GLY A 212 -10.40 4.64 -1.99
N LEU A 213 -11.44 5.19 -2.63
CA LEU A 213 -11.92 4.70 -3.93
C LEU A 213 -11.89 5.82 -4.95
N ASP A 214 -11.67 5.51 -6.21
CA ASP A 214 -11.93 6.41 -7.32
C ASP A 214 -13.19 6.03 -8.12
N ASP A 215 -13.45 6.74 -9.21
CA ASP A 215 -14.62 6.46 -10.06
C ASP A 215 -14.49 5.14 -10.83
N ASP A 216 -13.26 4.67 -11.10
CA ASP A 216 -12.99 3.43 -11.83
C ASP A 216 -13.20 2.22 -10.92
N ASP A 217 -12.79 2.29 -9.65
CA ASP A 217 -13.12 1.28 -8.64
C ASP A 217 -14.63 1.05 -8.53
N LEU A 218 -15.39 2.15 -8.57
CA LEU A 218 -16.84 2.07 -8.49
C LEU A 218 -17.45 1.49 -9.77
N ARG A 219 -16.87 1.77 -10.95
CA ARG A 219 -17.32 1.14 -12.21
C ARG A 219 -17.02 -0.35 -12.24
N GLU A 220 -15.91 -0.77 -11.66
CA GLU A 220 -15.47 -2.16 -11.66
C GLU A 220 -16.22 -3.00 -10.62
N TYR A 221 -16.45 -2.45 -9.43
CA TYR A 221 -16.93 -3.22 -8.28
C TYR A 221 -18.26 -2.75 -7.68
N GLY A 222 -18.74 -1.56 -8.06
CA GLY A 222 -19.97 -0.96 -7.55
C GLY A 222 -21.27 -1.62 -8.04
N ALA A 223 -22.39 -1.22 -7.41
CA ALA A 223 -23.71 -1.73 -7.75
C ALA A 223 -24.46 -0.78 -8.69
N ALA A 224 -25.11 -1.31 -9.72
CA ALA A 224 -26.15 -0.59 -10.47
C ALA A 224 -27.44 -0.51 -9.65
N SER A 225 -27.48 0.43 -8.68
CA SER A 225 -28.62 0.72 -7.80
C SER A 225 -28.95 -0.40 -6.78
N ASP A 226 -29.29 -0.01 -5.55
CA ASP A 226 -29.66 -0.93 -4.46
C ASP A 226 -30.87 -1.79 -4.87
N SER A 227 -30.59 -3.00 -5.36
CA SER A 227 -31.58 -3.95 -5.87
C SER A 227 -31.36 -5.30 -5.20
N ILE A 228 -32.40 -6.13 -5.12
CA ILE A 228 -32.37 -7.44 -4.46
C ILE A 228 -31.31 -8.39 -5.06
N ILE A 229 -30.81 -8.10 -6.27
CA ILE A 229 -29.77 -8.87 -6.97
C ILE A 229 -28.35 -8.28 -6.79
N ALA A 230 -28.20 -7.16 -6.09
CA ALA A 230 -26.90 -6.53 -5.86
C ALA A 230 -26.08 -7.33 -4.83
N SER A 231 -24.80 -7.56 -5.12
CA SER A 231 -23.93 -8.25 -4.17
C SER A 231 -23.69 -7.37 -2.92
N PRO A 232 -23.66 -7.93 -1.71
CA PRO A 232 -23.35 -7.17 -0.49
C PRO A 232 -22.01 -6.43 -0.55
N ALA A 233 -21.03 -7.00 -1.27
CA ALA A 233 -19.74 -6.37 -1.51
C ALA A 233 -19.89 -5.10 -2.37
N SER A 234 -20.64 -5.18 -3.47
CA SER A 234 -20.89 -4.04 -4.35
C SER A 234 -21.65 -2.92 -3.65
N VAL A 235 -22.63 -3.26 -2.80
CA VAL A 235 -23.33 -2.28 -1.95
C VAL A 235 -22.36 -1.63 -0.96
N GLY A 236 -21.52 -2.41 -0.29
CA GLY A 236 -20.52 -1.87 0.64
C GLY A 236 -19.50 -0.94 -0.03
N ILE A 237 -19.01 -1.30 -1.22
CA ILE A 237 -18.07 -0.47 -2.01
C ILE A 237 -18.75 0.82 -2.47
N THR A 238 -20.01 0.74 -2.94
CA THR A 238 -20.77 1.93 -3.33
C THR A 238 -21.00 2.86 -2.13
N ALA A 239 -21.32 2.29 -0.96
CA ALA A 239 -21.49 3.07 0.25
C ALA A 239 -20.19 3.76 0.71
N TRP A 240 -19.06 3.06 0.63
CA TRP A 240 -17.74 3.62 0.89
C TRP A 240 -17.44 4.81 -0.04
N TRP A 241 -17.66 4.64 -1.35
CA TRP A 241 -17.48 5.71 -2.33
C TRP A 241 -18.37 6.92 -2.02
N GLN A 242 -19.65 6.71 -1.68
CA GLN A 242 -20.56 7.81 -1.34
C GLN A 242 -20.11 8.55 -0.08
N LEU A 243 -19.69 7.83 0.97
CA LEU A 243 -19.14 8.43 2.18
C LEU A 243 -17.96 9.35 1.84
N GLN A 244 -17.01 8.87 1.05
CA GLN A 244 -15.83 9.63 0.66
C GLN A 244 -16.17 10.85 -0.21
N HIS A 245 -16.87 10.63 -1.32
CA HIS A 245 -17.00 11.63 -2.38
C HIS A 245 -18.20 12.55 -2.25
N GLN A 246 -19.31 12.08 -1.67
CA GLN A 246 -20.54 12.87 -1.48
C GLN A 246 -20.61 13.48 -0.08
N PHE A 247 -20.17 12.74 0.95
CA PHE A 247 -20.24 13.18 2.34
C PHE A 247 -18.89 13.67 2.90
N GLY A 248 -17.83 13.67 2.10
CA GLY A 248 -16.56 14.31 2.44
C GLY A 248 -15.72 13.56 3.47
N TYR A 249 -15.95 12.26 3.68
CA TYR A 249 -15.10 11.45 4.54
C TYR A 249 -13.69 11.37 3.93
N PHE A 250 -12.68 11.77 4.69
CA PHE A 250 -11.31 11.80 4.20
C PHE A 250 -10.74 10.38 4.12
N PRO A 251 -10.18 9.97 2.96
CA PRO A 251 -9.48 8.69 2.86
C PRO A 251 -8.26 8.67 3.79
N LEU A 252 -7.71 7.47 3.96
CA LEU A 252 -6.48 7.24 4.73
C LEU A 252 -5.40 6.76 3.78
N VAL A 253 -4.17 7.16 4.03
CA VAL A 253 -3.01 6.52 3.40
C VAL A 253 -2.54 5.41 4.32
N THR A 254 -2.72 4.15 3.93
CA THR A 254 -2.17 3.04 4.71
C THR A 254 -0.66 3.05 4.58
N ARG A 255 0.01 2.98 5.72
CA ARG A 255 1.47 2.96 5.78
C ARG A 255 1.90 1.72 6.55
N ALA A 256 2.71 0.90 5.90
CA ALA A 256 3.28 -0.30 6.51
C ALA A 256 4.80 -0.27 6.41
N ALA A 257 5.50 -0.59 7.48
CA ALA A 257 6.95 -0.63 7.53
C ALA A 257 7.47 -2.03 7.89
N THR A 258 8.54 -2.47 7.23
CA THR A 258 9.27 -3.68 7.63
C THR A 258 10.77 -3.47 7.48
N VAL A 259 11.52 -3.98 8.46
CA VAL A 259 12.98 -3.92 8.46
C VAL A 259 13.55 -5.27 8.01
N LYS A 260 14.55 -5.24 7.12
CA LYS A 260 15.31 -6.41 6.69
C LYS A 260 16.79 -6.14 6.86
N GLU A 261 17.49 -7.13 7.39
CA GLU A 261 18.94 -7.12 7.55
C GLU A 261 19.57 -8.07 6.54
N TYR A 262 20.69 -7.65 5.98
CA TYR A 262 21.40 -8.39 4.97
C TYR A 262 22.89 -8.42 5.28
N GLU A 263 23.48 -9.61 5.19
CA GLU A 263 24.91 -9.83 5.06
C GLU A 263 25.17 -10.43 3.68
N ILE A 264 25.96 -9.75 2.86
CA ILE A 264 26.08 -10.08 1.44
C ILE A 264 27.55 -10.07 1.00
N ALA A 265 27.93 -11.09 0.23
CA ALA A 265 29.20 -11.11 -0.49
C ALA A 265 29.22 -10.01 -1.57
N ALA A 266 30.31 -9.24 -1.62
CA ALA A 266 30.50 -8.15 -2.56
C ALA A 266 30.87 -8.64 -3.97
N GLU A 267 31.35 -9.88 -4.11
CA GLU A 267 31.85 -10.43 -5.37
C GLU A 267 30.76 -11.14 -6.18
#